data_AF-A0A425DCT0-F1
#
_entry.id   AF-A0A425DCT0-F1
#
_cell.length_a   1.000
_cell.length_b   1.000
_cell.length_c   1.000
_cell.angle_alpha   90.00
_cell.angle_beta   90.00
_cell.angle_gamma   90.00
#
_symmetry.space_group_name_H-M   'P 1'
#
loop_
_entity.id
_entity.type
_entity.pdbx_description
1 polymer ?
#
loop_
_entity_poly.entity_id
_entity_poly.type
_entity_poly.pdbx_seq_one_letter_code
_entity_poly.pdbx_strand_id
1 'polypeptide(L)'
;MGVCHRVPPTSVLDVLTELVAQSTEALKDELAIAAYVADSVASTWAIDVHTHLFPPSHDTLMLWGIDALLTYHYLVAEYLMTAPVAPETFLAWPKTKQADAIWTHLFVDRSPLSEACQGVVTTLNLLGLSALVKTRDLPAIRGMRSKLY
;
A
#
# COMPACT_ATOMS: atom_id res chain seq x y z
N MET A 1 -11.56 46.40 52.43
CA MET A 1 -12.33 46.51 51.18
C MET A 1 -11.43 46.05 50.03
N GLY A 2 -11.55 44.79 49.61
CA GLY A 2 -10.78 44.25 48.49
C GLY A 2 -11.58 44.42 47.20
N VAL A 3 -11.10 45.24 46.27
CA VAL A 3 -11.74 45.43 44.96
C VAL A 3 -11.51 44.16 44.16
N CYS A 4 -12.58 43.38 43.96
CA CYS A 4 -12.60 42.25 43.05
C CYS A 4 -12.52 42.79 41.62
N HIS A 5 -11.31 42.84 41.05
CA HIS A 5 -11.11 43.12 39.63
C HIS A 5 -11.67 41.96 38.82
N ARG A 6 -12.90 42.12 38.31
CA ARG A 6 -13.42 41.23 37.28
C ARG A 6 -12.61 41.49 36.01
N VAL A 7 -11.92 40.47 35.54
CA VAL A 7 -11.35 40.46 34.19
C VAL A 7 -12.52 40.68 33.21
N PRO A 8 -12.44 41.68 32.32
CA PRO A 8 -13.50 41.91 31.35
C PRO A 8 -13.66 40.69 30.44
N PRO A 9 -14.89 40.36 30.00
CA PRO A 9 -15.10 39.23 29.11
C PRO A 9 -14.33 39.46 27.81
N THR A 10 -13.52 38.48 27.40
CA THR A 10 -12.80 38.49 26.13
C THR A 10 -13.79 38.69 24.99
N SER A 11 -13.53 39.64 24.09
CA SER A 11 -14.45 39.90 23.00
C SER A 11 -14.42 38.71 22.03
N VAL A 12 -15.55 38.42 21.39
CA VAL A 12 -15.63 37.38 20.35
C VAL A 12 -14.59 37.64 19.25
N LEU A 13 -14.30 38.92 18.96
CA LEU A 13 -13.28 39.30 17.99
C LEU A 13 -11.87 38.89 18.42
N ASP A 14 -11.52 39.03 19.70
CA ASP A 14 -10.20 38.64 20.21
C ASP A 14 -10.03 37.11 20.15
N VAL A 15 -11.07 36.36 20.52
CA VAL A 15 -11.08 34.88 20.41
C VAL A 15 -10.94 34.44 18.96
N LEU A 16 -11.70 35.05 18.04
CA LEU A 16 -11.61 34.75 16.61
C LEU A 16 -10.25 35.15 16.04
N THR A 17 -9.67 36.26 16.49
CA THR A 17 -8.35 36.73 16.05
C THR A 17 -7.26 35.80 16.55
N GLU A 18 -7.31 35.30 17.79
CA GLU A 18 -6.38 34.29 18.29
C GLU A 18 -6.51 32.95 17.55
N LEU A 19 -7.73 32.52 17.24
CA LEU A 19 -8.00 31.31 16.45
C LEU A 19 -7.45 31.42 15.02
N VAL A 20 -7.60 32.59 14.39
CA VAL A 20 -7.11 32.84 13.03
C VAL A 20 -5.60 33.18 13.01
N ALA A 21 -5.07 33.73 14.10
CA ALA A 21 -3.65 34.01 14.30
C ALA A 21 -2.85 32.77 14.71
N GLN A 22 -3.50 31.62 14.92
CA GLN A 22 -2.80 30.34 14.94
C GLN A 22 -2.08 30.17 13.60
N SER A 23 -0.76 30.25 13.70
CA SER A 23 0.13 30.51 12.59
C SER A 23 0.05 29.42 11.53
N THR A 24 -0.40 29.79 10.33
CA THR A 24 -0.18 29.02 9.10
C THR A 24 1.25 29.18 8.58
N GLU A 25 2.20 29.66 9.40
CA GLU A 25 3.58 29.86 8.96
C GLU A 25 4.28 28.55 8.54
N ALA A 26 3.75 27.39 8.90
CA ALA A 26 4.23 26.10 8.42
C ALA A 26 3.69 25.74 7.02
N LEU A 27 2.71 26.48 6.50
CA LEU A 27 2.01 26.27 5.22
C LEU A 27 2.16 27.50 4.31
N LYS A 28 3.36 28.10 4.31
CA LYS A 28 3.65 29.38 3.64
C LYS A 28 3.68 29.32 2.12
N ASP A 29 3.95 28.16 1.55
CA ASP A 29 4.07 27.95 0.11
C ASP A 29 3.55 26.57 -0.31
N GLU A 30 3.47 26.35 -1.62
CA GLU A 30 2.95 25.10 -2.21
C GLU A 30 3.75 23.88 -1.77
N LEU A 31 5.08 24.00 -1.62
CA LEU A 31 5.93 22.89 -1.19
C LEU A 31 5.67 22.53 0.27
N ALA A 32 5.53 23.53 1.13
CA ALA A 32 5.23 23.35 2.54
C ALA A 32 3.85 22.73 2.73
N ILE A 33 2.86 23.15 1.93
CA ILE A 33 1.52 22.56 1.90
C ILE A 33 1.60 21.09 1.45
N ALA A 34 2.28 20.81 0.33
CA ALA A 34 2.40 19.46 -0.21
C ALA A 34 3.09 18.51 0.78
N ALA A 35 4.17 18.97 1.43
CA ALA A 35 4.89 18.20 2.44
C ALA A 35 4.01 17.91 3.67
N TYR A 36 3.31 18.92 4.17
CA TYR A 36 2.42 18.77 5.32
C TYR A 36 1.25 17.83 5.03
N VAL A 37 0.62 17.95 3.85
CA VAL A 37 -0.46 17.07 3.43
C VAL A 37 0.05 15.64 3.27
N ALA A 38 1.21 15.43 2.64
CA ALA A 38 1.79 14.10 2.49
C ALA A 38 2.07 13.43 3.84
N ASP A 39 2.66 14.16 4.79
CA ASP A 39 2.90 13.67 6.16
C ASP A 39 1.60 13.38 6.90
N SER A 40 0.61 14.28 6.79
CA SER A 40 -0.72 14.09 7.40
C SER A 40 -1.41 12.84 6.87
N VAL A 41 -1.39 12.62 5.56
CA VAL A 41 -1.98 11.43 4.92
C VAL A 41 -1.22 10.17 5.33
N ALA A 42 0.12 10.18 5.31
CA ALA A 42 0.94 9.02 5.65
C ALA A 42 0.83 8.62 7.14
N SER A 43 0.64 9.59 8.03
CA SER A 43 0.54 9.36 9.48
C SER A 43 -0.87 9.00 9.95
N THR A 44 -1.88 9.23 9.11
CA THR A 44 -3.27 8.93 9.44
C THR A 44 -3.54 7.43 9.35
N TRP A 45 -4.24 6.89 10.37
CA TRP A 45 -4.67 5.51 10.36
C TRP A 45 -5.68 5.25 9.24
N ALA A 46 -5.35 4.31 8.36
CA ALA A 46 -6.27 3.80 7.36
C ALA A 46 -7.21 2.75 7.99
N ILE A 47 -8.51 2.97 7.87
CA ILE A 47 -9.54 1.96 8.18
C ILE A 47 -10.02 1.42 6.84
N ASP A 48 -9.61 0.21 6.50
CA ASP A 48 -10.08 -0.46 5.29
C ASP A 48 -11.44 -1.10 5.56
N VAL A 49 -12.50 -0.40 5.14
CA VAL A 49 -13.89 -0.79 5.39
C VAL A 49 -14.35 -1.95 4.51
N HIS A 50 -13.58 -2.33 3.49
CA HIS A 50 -13.97 -3.40 2.57
C HIS A 50 -12.75 -4.15 2.03
N THR A 51 -12.51 -5.32 2.61
CA THR A 51 -11.48 -6.26 2.13
C THR A 51 -12.05 -7.65 1.97
N HIS A 52 -11.32 -8.46 1.21
CA HIS A 52 -11.49 -9.91 1.19
C HIS A 52 -10.39 -10.62 2.01
N LEU A 53 -9.89 -9.95 3.06
CA LEU A 53 -8.88 -10.50 3.96
C LEU A 53 -9.55 -11.13 5.18
N PHE A 54 -8.96 -12.22 5.65
CA PHE A 54 -9.38 -12.92 6.87
C PHE A 54 -8.25 -12.89 7.90
N PRO A 55 -8.56 -12.97 9.21
CA PRO A 55 -7.51 -13.04 10.23
C PRO A 55 -6.75 -14.38 10.13
N PRO A 56 -5.51 -14.48 10.66
CA PRO A 56 -4.71 -15.70 10.60
C PRO A 56 -5.38 -16.96 11.16
N SER A 57 -6.33 -16.79 12.08
CA SER A 57 -7.13 -17.90 12.63
C SER A 57 -8.01 -18.61 11.62
N HIS A 58 -8.21 -18.04 10.43
CA HIS A 58 -8.98 -18.64 9.32
C HIS A 58 -8.10 -19.42 8.34
N ASP A 59 -6.82 -19.63 8.67
CA ASP A 59 -5.90 -20.55 8.00
C ASP A 59 -5.88 -20.33 6.47
N THR A 60 -6.32 -21.32 5.69
CA THR A 60 -6.28 -21.31 4.22
C THR A 60 -7.10 -20.19 3.56
N LEU A 61 -8.02 -19.55 4.28
CA LEU A 61 -8.78 -18.40 3.77
C LEU A 61 -7.98 -17.10 3.85
N MET A 62 -6.99 -17.01 4.75
CA MET A 62 -6.06 -15.89 4.78
C MET A 62 -5.00 -16.11 3.71
N LEU A 63 -5.24 -15.61 2.50
CA LEU A 63 -4.28 -15.67 1.41
C LEU A 63 -3.14 -14.67 1.63
N TRP A 64 -1.90 -15.15 1.52
CA TRP A 64 -0.70 -14.31 1.65
C TRP A 64 0.50 -14.93 0.90
N GLY A 65 1.57 -14.14 0.79
CA GLY A 65 2.81 -14.55 0.14
C GLY A 65 2.83 -14.33 -1.37
N ILE A 66 4.00 -14.48 -1.98
CA ILE A 66 4.25 -14.08 -3.36
C ILE A 66 3.42 -14.87 -4.38
N ASP A 67 3.18 -16.17 -4.16
CA ASP A 67 2.36 -16.97 -5.07
C ASP A 67 0.90 -16.51 -5.06
N ALA A 68 0.37 -16.08 -3.91
CA ALA A 68 -0.99 -15.54 -3.80
C ALA A 68 -1.09 -14.16 -4.49
N LEU A 69 -0.08 -13.30 -4.30
CA LEU A 69 0.00 -12.00 -5.00
C LEU A 69 0.05 -12.18 -6.52
N LEU A 70 0.94 -13.05 -7.02
CA LEU A 70 1.11 -13.27 -8.45
C LEU A 70 -0.10 -13.94 -9.10
N THR A 71 -0.84 -14.77 -8.35
CA THR A 71 -2.06 -15.42 -8.86
C THR A 71 -3.33 -14.65 -8.52
N TYR A 72 -3.21 -13.38 -8.14
CA TYR A 72 -4.34 -12.47 -8.03
C TYR A 72 -5.02 -12.31 -9.40
N HIS A 73 -6.35 -12.22 -9.40
CA HIS A 73 -7.13 -12.38 -10.63
C HIS A 73 -6.87 -11.29 -11.68
N TYR A 74 -6.38 -10.10 -11.30
CA TYR A 74 -5.95 -9.07 -12.25
C TYR A 74 -4.73 -9.54 -13.07
N LEU A 75 -3.72 -10.10 -12.41
CA LEU A 75 -2.53 -10.63 -13.07
C LEU A 75 -2.83 -11.91 -13.87
N VAL A 76 -3.76 -12.73 -13.38
CA VAL A 76 -4.27 -13.88 -14.16
C VAL A 76 -4.93 -13.41 -15.45
N ALA A 77 -5.78 -12.38 -15.39
CA ALA A 77 -6.43 -11.82 -16.58
C ALA A 77 -5.39 -11.23 -17.55
N GLU A 78 -4.45 -10.42 -17.06
CA GLU A 78 -3.38 -9.84 -17.88
C GLU A 78 -2.51 -10.90 -18.55
N TYR A 79 -2.15 -11.95 -17.81
CA TYR A 79 -1.41 -13.09 -18.34
C TYR A 79 -2.20 -13.82 -19.43
N LEU A 80 -3.46 -14.18 -19.18
CA LEU A 80 -4.29 -14.89 -20.17
C LEU A 80 -4.60 -14.06 -21.42
N MET A 81 -4.60 -12.73 -21.33
CA MET A 81 -4.75 -11.85 -22.49
C MET A 81 -3.51 -11.80 -23.38
N THR A 82 -2.33 -12.10 -22.84
CA THR A 82 -1.05 -11.82 -23.52
C THR A 82 -0.19 -13.07 -23.71
N ALA A 83 -0.46 -14.16 -23.00
CA ALA A 83 0.27 -15.42 -23.10
C ALA A 83 -0.39 -16.38 -24.10
N PRO A 84 0.39 -17.17 -24.84
CA PRO A 84 -0.13 -18.17 -25.77
C PRO A 84 -0.56 -19.45 -25.01
N VAL A 85 -1.47 -19.33 -24.05
CA VAL A 85 -1.98 -20.46 -23.25
C VAL A 85 -3.50 -20.41 -23.15
N ALA A 86 -4.14 -21.56 -23.31
CA ALA A 86 -5.57 -21.69 -23.11
C ALA A 86 -5.92 -21.55 -21.61
N PRO A 87 -7.01 -20.83 -21.25
CA PRO A 87 -7.42 -20.65 -19.86
C PRO A 87 -7.55 -21.96 -19.08
N GLU A 88 -8.11 -23.01 -19.69
CA GLU A 88 -8.31 -24.32 -19.08
C GLU A 88 -6.97 -24.97 -18.72
N THR A 89 -5.97 -24.80 -19.59
CA THR A 89 -4.61 -25.31 -19.36
C THR A 89 -3.96 -24.60 -18.18
N PHE A 90 -4.10 -23.28 -18.10
CA PHE A 90 -3.58 -22.49 -16.99
C PHE A 90 -4.26 -22.84 -15.66
N LEU A 91 -5.59 -22.93 -15.66
CA LEU A 91 -6.37 -23.22 -14.46
C LEU A 91 -6.11 -24.63 -13.90
N ALA A 92 -5.71 -25.58 -14.76
CA ALA A 92 -5.32 -26.93 -14.34
C ALA A 92 -3.93 -26.99 -13.67
N TRP A 93 -3.12 -25.94 -13.73
CA TRP A 93 -1.79 -25.94 -13.11
C TRP A 93 -1.85 -25.76 -11.59
N PRO A 94 -0.87 -26.36 -10.86
CA PRO A 94 -0.64 -25.98 -9.46
C PRO A 94 -0.38 -24.48 -9.32
N LYS A 95 -0.79 -23.89 -8.19
CA LYS A 95 -0.66 -22.43 -7.95
C LYS A 95 0.76 -21.90 -8.09
N THR A 96 1.76 -22.63 -7.60
CA THR A 96 3.17 -22.24 -7.76
C THR A 96 3.59 -22.17 -9.23
N LYS A 97 3.12 -23.11 -10.07
CA LYS A 97 3.38 -23.08 -11.51
C LYS A 97 2.65 -21.91 -12.20
N GLN A 98 1.43 -21.58 -11.78
CA GLN A 98 0.73 -20.38 -12.25
C GLN A 98 1.53 -19.12 -11.90
N ALA A 99 2.03 -19.01 -10.67
CA ALA A 99 2.87 -17.90 -10.23
C ALA A 99 4.18 -17.80 -11.02
N ASP A 100 4.86 -18.92 -11.28
CA ASP A 100 6.07 -18.96 -12.11
C ASP A 100 5.81 -18.44 -13.53
N ALA A 101 4.72 -18.90 -14.14
CA ALA A 101 4.36 -18.50 -15.49
C ALA A 101 4.02 -16.99 -15.57
N ILE A 102 3.26 -16.49 -14.61
CA ILE A 102 2.91 -15.07 -14.51
C ILE A 102 4.16 -14.22 -14.27
N TRP A 103 5.02 -14.61 -13.33
CA TRP A 103 6.27 -13.90 -13.05
C TRP A 103 7.15 -13.79 -14.28
N THR A 104 7.39 -14.93 -14.94
CA THR A 104 8.23 -14.98 -16.14
C THR A 104 7.65 -14.07 -17.22
N HIS A 105 6.37 -14.23 -17.54
CA HIS A 105 5.75 -13.54 -18.66
C HIS A 105 5.52 -12.04 -18.41
N LEU A 106 5.10 -11.63 -17.21
CA LEU A 106 4.74 -10.23 -16.92
C LEU A 106 5.88 -9.40 -16.30
N PHE A 107 6.87 -10.03 -15.66
CA PHE A 107 7.94 -9.32 -14.93
C PHE A 107 9.36 -9.54 -15.49
N VAL A 108 9.61 -10.69 -16.14
CA VAL A 108 10.91 -11.03 -16.72
C VAL A 108 10.94 -10.69 -18.21
N ASP A 109 10.02 -11.27 -18.99
CA ASP A 109 9.96 -11.15 -20.45
C ASP A 109 9.48 -9.76 -20.89
N ARG A 110 8.84 -9.03 -19.97
CA ARG A 110 8.32 -7.67 -20.16
C ARG A 110 8.65 -6.78 -18.99
N SER A 111 8.57 -5.48 -19.21
CA SER A 111 8.65 -4.52 -18.11
C SER A 111 7.32 -4.53 -17.34
N PRO A 112 7.34 -4.69 -16.00
CA PRO A 112 6.13 -4.79 -15.18
C PRO A 112 5.47 -3.42 -14.96
N LEU A 113 4.91 -2.85 -16.02
CA LEU A 113 4.39 -1.47 -16.03
C LEU A 113 2.90 -1.36 -15.65
N SER A 114 2.13 -2.46 -15.70
CA SER A 114 0.72 -2.42 -15.31
C SER A 114 0.55 -2.13 -13.82
N GLU A 115 -0.56 -1.49 -13.43
CA GLU A 115 -0.86 -1.17 -12.01
C GLU A 115 -0.81 -2.42 -11.11
N ALA A 116 -1.34 -3.55 -11.59
CA ALA A 116 -1.32 -4.81 -10.85
C ALA A 116 0.13 -5.32 -10.65
N CYS A 117 0.98 -5.20 -11.68
CA CYS A 117 2.39 -5.56 -11.55
C CYS A 117 3.16 -4.59 -10.63
N GLN A 118 2.92 -3.28 -10.74
CA GLN A 118 3.53 -2.26 -9.88
C GLN A 118 3.14 -2.47 -8.42
N GLY A 119 1.90 -2.91 -8.14
CA GLY A 119 1.45 -3.27 -6.80
C GLY A 119 2.29 -4.40 -6.18
N VAL A 120 2.62 -5.44 -6.95
CA VAL A 120 3.52 -6.53 -6.49
C VAL A 120 4.92 -5.99 -6.22
N VAL A 121 5.49 -5.19 -7.13
CA VAL A 121 6.83 -4.61 -6.96
C VAL A 121 6.88 -3.69 -5.73
N THR A 122 5.87 -2.86 -5.54
CA THR A 122 5.75 -1.96 -4.38
C THR A 122 5.67 -2.76 -3.08
N THR A 123 4.84 -3.81 -3.05
CA THR A 123 4.71 -4.69 -1.89
C THR A 123 6.06 -5.32 -1.53
N LEU A 124 6.77 -5.88 -2.50
CA LEU A 124 8.09 -6.49 -2.29
C LEU A 124 9.13 -5.46 -1.84
N ASN A 125 9.10 -4.24 -2.41
CA ASN A 125 9.98 -3.15 -2.00
C ASN A 125 9.75 -2.73 -0.55
N LEU A 126 8.48 -2.56 -0.14
CA LEU A 126 8.12 -2.20 1.24
C LEU A 126 8.47 -3.30 2.25
N LEU A 127 8.48 -4.57 1.82
CA LEU A 127 8.97 -5.71 2.61
C LEU A 127 10.51 -5.82 2.66
N GLY A 128 11.25 -4.89 2.04
CA GLY A 128 12.71 -4.89 2.03
C GLY A 128 13.35 -5.86 1.02
N LEU A 129 12.59 -6.29 0.01
CA LEU A 129 13.02 -7.31 -0.97
C LEU A 129 13.52 -6.71 -2.29
N SER A 130 13.75 -5.40 -2.35
CA SER A 130 14.07 -4.68 -3.59
C SER A 130 15.31 -5.22 -4.30
N ALA A 131 16.30 -5.72 -3.56
CA ALA A 131 17.48 -6.36 -4.12
C ALA A 131 17.14 -7.65 -4.89
N LEU A 132 16.23 -8.47 -4.35
CA LEU A 132 15.76 -9.71 -4.98
C LEU A 132 14.85 -9.42 -6.17
N VAL A 133 14.03 -8.37 -6.09
CA VAL A 133 13.23 -7.90 -7.24
C VAL A 133 14.14 -7.47 -8.38
N LYS A 134 15.22 -6.72 -8.08
CA LYS A 134 16.19 -6.24 -9.07
C LYS A 134 16.89 -7.39 -9.81
N THR A 135 17.19 -8.49 -9.12
CA THR A 135 17.77 -9.70 -9.72
C THR A 135 16.72 -10.69 -10.23
N ARG A 136 15.43 -10.34 -10.10
CA ARG A 136 14.26 -11.17 -10.46
C ARG A 136 14.27 -12.57 -9.83
N ASP A 137 14.80 -12.68 -8.61
CA ASP A 137 15.00 -13.95 -7.90
C ASP A 137 13.73 -14.40 -7.16
N LEU A 138 12.75 -14.91 -7.93
CA LEU A 138 11.50 -15.43 -7.38
C LEU A 138 11.71 -16.57 -6.36
N PRO A 139 12.63 -17.53 -6.56
CA PRO A 139 12.94 -18.54 -5.54
C PRO A 139 13.38 -17.94 -4.21
N ALA A 140 14.28 -16.95 -4.21
CA ALA A 140 14.70 -16.27 -2.98
C ALA A 140 13.55 -15.47 -2.33
N ILE A 141 12.71 -14.80 -3.14
CA ILE A 141 11.52 -14.10 -2.65
C ILE A 141 10.55 -15.06 -1.95
N ARG A 142 10.32 -16.26 -2.52
CA ARG A 142 9.52 -17.33 -1.87
C ARG A 142 10.14 -17.83 -0.57
N GLY A 143 11.46 -17.90 -0.51
CA GLY A 143 12.21 -18.33 0.66
C GLY A 143 12.08 -17.41 1.87
N MET A 144 11.63 -16.16 1.69
CA MET A 144 11.43 -15.17 2.74
C MET A 144 10.16 -15.44 3.59
N ARG A 145 9.97 -16.69 4.03
CA ARG A 145 8.93 -17.08 4.99
C ARG A 145 9.37 -16.73 6.42
N SER A 146 8.66 -15.76 7.00
CA SER A 146 8.54 -15.41 8.42
C SER A 146 9.73 -14.76 9.17
N LYS A 147 9.60 -13.44 9.39
CA LYS A 147 9.90 -12.81 10.69
C LYS A 147 8.64 -12.31 11.40
N LEU A 148 7.45 -12.64 10.87
CA LEU A 148 6.18 -12.10 11.36
C LEU A 148 5.31 -13.11 12.12
N TYR A 149 5.73 -14.38 12.22
CA TYR A 149 5.28 -15.37 13.20
C TYR A 149 6.38 -16.40 13.46
#